data_AF-I1SKJ7-F1
#
_entry.id   AF-I1SKJ7-F1
#
_cell.length_a   1.000
_cell.length_b   1.000
_cell.length_c   1.000
_cell.angle_alpha   90.00
_cell.angle_beta   90.00
_cell.angle_gamma   90.00
#
_symmetry.space_group_name_H-M   'P 1'
#
loop_
_entity.id
_entity.type
_entity.pdbx_description
1 polymer ?
#
loop_
_entity_poly.entity_id
_entity_poly.type
_entity_poly.pdbx_seq_one_letter_code
_entity_poly.pdbx_strand_id
1 'polypeptide(L)'
;MGTLLGLGAVLACHDQQCRASQESPRRYTREEVKSHCSPETGVWVTLGCEVFDITEFVDIHPGGTSKLMLAAGGPLEPFWALYAVHNQPHVREILAQYKIGELSPDDKAPSILKTSDPYMDDPIRHSALKVNTQCPFNAEPPPELLTENYITPNPIFFTRNHLPVPNVDPDTYRLNVVGPPGGQSLCLSLDDLYQFPKHEITVTLQCAGNRRSEMTQFKEVRGLEWSLGAISTARWAGARLCDVLAQAGHQLCETEAHVCFEGLDSDPTGTAYGASIPLARAMDPEAEVLLAYEMNGQPLPRDHGFPVRVVVPGVVGARHVKWLGKVSVEPEESFSHWQRRDYKGFSPSVDWDTVDFDSAPSIQELPIQSAITQPKEGEIIGSGEVTVKGYAWSGGGRAVVRVDASLDGGLTWQVAELEGEEQRARKAWAWRLWHLQAPLPAGIKELNIVCKAVDESYNVQPDTVAPIWNLRGVLNNAWHRVHVHVAP
;
A
#
# COMPACT_ATOMS: atom_id res chain seq x y z
N MET A 1 -57.36 -41.65 33.22
CA MET A 1 -57.71 -43.06 32.91
C MET A 1 -57.33 -43.33 31.47
N GLY A 2 -56.46 -44.31 31.22
CA GLY A 2 -56.06 -44.67 29.86
C GLY A 2 -54.59 -45.03 29.77
N THR A 3 -54.31 -46.29 30.09
CA THR A 3 -53.03 -46.99 30.21
C THR A 3 -52.33 -47.29 28.87
N LEU A 4 -50.99 -47.27 28.94
CA LEU A 4 -49.99 -48.15 28.33
C LEU A 4 -50.18 -48.69 26.89
N LEU A 5 -49.28 -48.28 26.00
CA LEU A 5 -48.59 -49.13 25.02
C LEU A 5 -47.23 -48.47 24.67
N GLY A 6 -46.13 -49.23 24.76
CA GLY A 6 -44.83 -48.82 24.21
C GLY A 6 -43.61 -49.02 25.11
N LEU A 7 -43.38 -50.24 25.60
CA LEU A 7 -42.04 -50.67 26.06
C LEU A 7 -41.14 -50.82 24.83
N GLY A 8 -40.08 -50.02 24.74
CA GLY A 8 -39.08 -50.14 23.68
C GLY A 8 -38.33 -48.84 23.34
N ALA A 9 -37.98 -48.05 24.34
CA ALA A 9 -37.23 -46.80 24.15
C ALA A 9 -36.22 -46.60 25.30
N VAL A 10 -35.35 -47.59 25.54
CA VAL A 10 -34.14 -47.46 26.37
C VAL A 10 -33.11 -48.51 25.90
N LEU A 11 -32.55 -48.32 24.70
CA LEU A 11 -31.32 -48.92 24.17
C LEU A 11 -31.26 -48.48 22.70
N ALA A 12 -30.16 -47.87 22.27
CA ALA A 12 -29.95 -47.30 20.93
C ALA A 12 -30.48 -45.87 20.69
N CYS A 13 -30.17 -44.94 21.59
CA CYS A 13 -29.87 -43.55 21.18
C CYS A 13 -29.07 -42.81 22.28
N HIS A 14 -28.12 -43.52 22.88
CA HIS A 14 -27.19 -42.95 23.87
C HIS A 14 -25.79 -43.56 23.67
N ASP A 15 -25.39 -43.74 22.40
CA ASP A 15 -24.09 -44.33 22.05
C ASP A 15 -23.54 -43.82 20.69
N GLN A 16 -23.92 -42.60 20.30
CA GLN A 16 -23.30 -41.85 19.20
C GLN A 16 -22.72 -40.49 19.64
N GLN A 17 -22.61 -40.28 20.95
CA GLN A 17 -21.76 -39.26 21.57
C GLN A 17 -20.69 -39.97 22.41
N CYS A 18 -19.76 -40.66 21.73
CA CYS A 18 -18.42 -41.04 22.20
C CYS A 18 -17.77 -41.95 21.14
N ARG A 19 -17.47 -41.39 19.96
CA ARG A 19 -16.38 -41.87 19.10
C ARG A 19 -15.51 -40.68 18.70
N ALA A 20 -15.04 -39.95 19.72
CA ALA A 20 -13.74 -39.32 19.61
C ALA A 20 -12.73 -40.47 19.64
N SER A 21 -12.29 -40.89 18.44
CA SER A 21 -11.10 -41.70 18.31
C SER A 21 -9.94 -40.93 18.94
N GLN A 22 -9.48 -41.43 20.09
CA GLN A 22 -8.14 -41.21 20.60
C GLN A 22 -7.14 -41.78 19.58
N GLU A 23 -6.93 -41.09 18.46
CA GLU A 23 -5.68 -41.22 17.72
C GLU A 23 -4.74 -40.17 18.30
N SER A 24 -3.60 -40.62 18.84
CA SER A 24 -2.52 -39.69 19.17
C SER A 24 -2.19 -38.90 17.91
N PRO A 25 -2.00 -37.57 17.99
CA PRO A 25 -1.68 -36.78 16.81
C PRO A 25 -0.47 -37.39 16.10
N ARG A 26 -0.57 -37.55 14.78
CA ARG A 26 0.57 -38.01 13.97
C ARG A 26 1.76 -37.10 14.25
N ARG A 27 2.91 -37.70 14.54
CA ARG A 27 4.13 -36.97 14.89
C ARG A 27 5.04 -36.89 13.70
N TYR A 28 5.58 -35.70 13.46
CA TYR A 28 6.53 -35.42 12.40
C TYR A 28 7.80 -34.81 12.96
N THR A 29 8.93 -35.04 12.29
CA THR A 29 10.18 -34.31 12.52
C THR A 29 10.22 -33.05 11.67
N ARG A 30 11.04 -32.07 12.03
CA ARG A 30 11.29 -30.86 11.25
C ARG A 30 11.91 -31.18 9.90
N GLU A 31 12.72 -32.24 9.79
CA GLU A 31 13.30 -32.66 8.52
C GLU A 31 12.23 -33.25 7.59
N GLU A 32 11.28 -34.02 8.13
CA GLU A 32 10.10 -34.47 7.38
C GLU A 32 9.25 -33.27 6.95
N VAL A 33 8.99 -32.28 7.81
CA VAL A 33 8.28 -31.06 7.37
C VAL A 33 9.05 -30.36 6.25
N LYS A 34 10.37 -30.21 6.40
CA LYS A 34 11.23 -29.52 5.45
C LYS A 34 11.29 -30.20 4.08
N SER A 35 11.11 -31.52 4.01
CA SER A 35 11.03 -32.24 2.73
C SER A 35 9.75 -31.97 1.95
N HIS A 36 8.73 -31.36 2.59
CA HIS A 36 7.46 -30.97 1.98
C HIS A 36 7.46 -29.45 1.71
N CYS A 37 8.24 -29.02 0.71
CA CYS A 37 8.47 -27.61 0.39
C CYS A 37 8.04 -27.20 -1.03
N SER A 38 7.40 -28.08 -1.80
CA SER A 38 6.88 -27.81 -3.15
C SER A 38 5.51 -28.45 -3.38
N PRO A 39 4.74 -28.01 -4.39
CA PRO A 39 3.44 -28.60 -4.72
C PRO A 39 3.51 -30.12 -4.99
N GLU A 40 4.61 -30.60 -5.56
CA GLU A 40 4.80 -32.03 -5.89
C GLU A 40 5.08 -32.88 -4.65
N THR A 41 5.75 -32.30 -3.64
CA THR A 41 6.03 -32.97 -2.37
C THR A 41 4.95 -32.75 -1.33
N GLY A 42 3.99 -31.86 -1.57
CA GLY A 42 3.17 -31.22 -0.55
C GLY A 42 3.88 -30.02 0.08
N VAL A 43 3.11 -29.03 0.53
CA VAL A 43 3.59 -27.79 1.16
C VAL A 43 3.21 -27.81 2.62
N TRP A 44 4.14 -28.20 3.48
CA TRP A 44 3.89 -28.28 4.92
C TRP A 44 4.50 -27.10 5.67
N VAL A 45 3.83 -26.68 6.73
CA VAL A 45 4.28 -25.58 7.59
C VAL A 45 4.02 -25.89 9.05
N THR A 46 4.69 -25.17 9.95
CA THR A 46 4.51 -25.34 11.40
C THR A 46 4.08 -24.06 12.09
N LEU A 47 3.29 -24.19 13.16
CA LEU A 47 3.00 -23.11 14.09
C LEU A 47 3.03 -23.68 15.52
N GLY A 48 3.97 -23.23 16.34
CA GLY A 48 4.26 -23.84 17.62
C GLY A 48 4.74 -25.28 17.48
N CYS A 49 3.94 -26.22 17.97
CA CYS A 49 4.17 -27.66 17.81
C CYS A 49 3.24 -28.31 16.78
N GLU A 50 2.37 -27.56 16.11
CA GLU A 50 1.41 -28.11 15.15
C GLU A 50 1.98 -28.11 13.73
N VAL A 51 1.61 -29.12 12.95
CA VAL A 51 2.02 -29.31 11.55
C VAL A 51 0.79 -29.23 10.65
N PHE A 52 0.88 -28.44 9.59
CA PHE A 52 -0.22 -28.17 8.66
C PHE A 52 0.21 -28.50 7.23
N ASP A 53 -0.67 -29.17 6.49
CA ASP A 53 -0.53 -29.35 5.04
C ASP A 53 -1.37 -28.31 4.33
N ILE A 54 -0.72 -27.26 3.86
CA ILE A 54 -1.37 -26.12 3.23
C ILE A 54 -1.36 -26.22 1.69
N THR A 55 -1.05 -27.39 1.12
CA THR A 55 -0.88 -27.57 -0.34
C THR A 55 -2.07 -27.01 -1.13
N GLU A 56 -3.29 -27.32 -0.70
CA GLU A 56 -4.52 -26.85 -1.36
C GLU A 56 -4.86 -25.37 -1.03
N PHE A 57 -4.23 -24.80 0.00
CA PHE A 57 -4.45 -23.41 0.40
C PHE A 57 -3.53 -22.42 -0.33
N VAL A 58 -2.39 -22.90 -0.84
CA VAL A 58 -1.35 -22.06 -1.45
C VAL A 58 -1.91 -21.14 -2.53
N ASP A 59 -2.74 -21.68 -3.43
CA ASP A 59 -3.23 -20.96 -4.60
C ASP A 59 -4.36 -19.98 -4.27
N ILE A 60 -5.04 -20.17 -3.13
CA ILE A 60 -6.14 -19.31 -2.69
C ILE A 60 -5.71 -18.28 -1.63
N HIS A 61 -4.44 -18.30 -1.22
CA HIS A 61 -3.92 -17.42 -0.19
C HIS A 61 -4.01 -15.92 -0.57
N PRO A 62 -4.59 -15.06 0.29
CA PRO A 62 -4.73 -13.61 0.07
C PRO A 62 -3.46 -12.84 -0.31
N GLY A 63 -2.31 -13.27 0.18
CA GLY A 63 -1.00 -12.68 -0.12
C GLY A 63 -0.35 -13.20 -1.42
N GLY A 64 -1.02 -14.10 -2.13
CA GLY A 64 -0.52 -14.85 -3.28
C GLY A 64 0.40 -16.02 -2.88
N THR A 65 0.51 -17.00 -3.79
CA THR A 65 1.35 -18.21 -3.68
C THR A 65 2.79 -17.87 -3.30
N SER A 66 3.38 -16.87 -3.97
CA SER A 66 4.79 -16.49 -3.78
C SER A 66 5.19 -16.21 -2.33
N LYS A 67 4.32 -15.60 -1.52
CA LYS A 67 4.64 -15.24 -0.13
C LYS A 67 4.45 -16.40 0.84
N LEU A 68 3.45 -17.25 0.60
CA LEU A 68 3.21 -18.40 1.45
C LEU A 68 4.27 -19.49 1.23
N MET A 69 4.72 -19.64 -0.02
CA MET A 69 5.81 -20.57 -0.37
C MET A 69 7.14 -20.21 0.29
N LEU A 70 7.33 -18.97 0.76
CA LEU A 70 8.50 -18.59 1.57
C LEU A 70 8.56 -19.34 2.91
N ALA A 71 7.41 -19.77 3.43
CA ALA A 71 7.30 -20.54 4.66
C ALA A 71 7.29 -22.06 4.42
N ALA A 72 7.30 -22.51 3.15
CA ALA A 72 7.19 -23.92 2.79
C ALA A 72 8.32 -24.74 3.43
N GLY A 73 7.94 -25.82 4.13
CA GLY A 73 8.85 -26.66 4.90
C GLY A 73 9.35 -26.04 6.20
N GLY A 74 8.74 -24.95 6.69
CA GLY A 74 9.27 -24.15 7.80
C GLY A 74 8.23 -23.64 8.82
N PRO A 75 8.69 -22.88 9.83
CA PRO A 75 7.83 -22.24 10.83
C PRO A 75 7.11 -20.99 10.27
N LEU A 76 5.84 -20.84 10.63
CA LEU A 76 5.00 -19.69 10.31
C LEU A 76 5.25 -18.50 11.26
N GLU A 77 5.80 -18.73 12.45
CA GLU A 77 5.99 -17.71 13.49
C GLU A 77 6.72 -16.45 13.00
N PRO A 78 7.83 -16.54 12.24
CA PRO A 78 8.51 -15.34 11.73
C PRO A 78 7.62 -14.53 10.78
N PHE A 79 6.79 -15.20 9.97
CA PHE A 79 5.89 -14.57 9.02
C PHE A 79 4.65 -13.98 9.72
N TRP A 80 4.13 -14.66 10.74
CA TRP A 80 2.97 -14.19 11.52
C TRP A 80 3.33 -13.04 12.46
N ALA A 81 4.58 -12.99 12.93
CA ALA A 81 5.12 -11.83 13.64
C ALA A 81 5.23 -10.62 12.69
N LEU A 82 5.62 -10.83 11.43
CA LEU A 82 5.70 -9.77 10.42
C LEU A 82 4.31 -9.29 9.96
N TYR A 83 3.41 -10.22 9.67
CA TYR A 83 2.09 -9.94 9.10
C TYR A 83 1.01 -10.21 10.14
N ALA A 84 0.82 -9.26 11.06
CA ALA A 84 -0.03 -9.42 12.23
C ALA A 84 -1.51 -9.75 11.90
N VAL A 85 -1.96 -9.51 10.66
CA VAL A 85 -3.29 -9.95 10.17
C VAL A 85 -3.51 -11.45 10.36
N HIS A 86 -2.46 -12.28 10.31
CA HIS A 86 -2.59 -13.73 10.51
C HIS A 86 -2.89 -14.12 11.96
N ASN A 87 -2.72 -13.20 12.92
CA ASN A 87 -3.09 -13.44 14.31
C ASN A 87 -4.59 -13.28 14.57
N GLN A 88 -5.39 -12.84 13.59
CA GLN A 88 -6.83 -12.72 13.76
C GLN A 88 -7.49 -14.11 13.92
N PRO A 89 -8.55 -14.25 14.76
CA PRO A 89 -9.19 -15.53 15.04
C PRO A 89 -9.63 -16.31 13.79
N HIS A 90 -10.22 -15.62 12.81
CA HIS A 90 -10.70 -16.24 11.58
C HIS A 90 -9.56 -16.83 10.73
N VAL A 91 -8.35 -16.24 10.75
CA VAL A 91 -7.19 -16.79 10.02
C VAL A 91 -6.66 -18.05 10.70
N ARG A 92 -6.69 -18.07 12.05
CA ARG A 92 -6.35 -19.26 12.84
C ARG A 92 -7.34 -20.40 12.60
N GLU A 93 -8.63 -20.08 12.47
CA GLU A 93 -9.67 -21.06 12.13
C GLU A 93 -9.47 -21.65 10.73
N ILE A 94 -9.09 -20.83 9.75
CA ILE A 94 -8.73 -21.30 8.40
C ILE A 94 -7.52 -22.23 8.49
N LEU A 95 -6.43 -21.82 9.15
CA LEU A 95 -5.22 -22.65 9.27
C LEU A 95 -5.50 -23.99 9.97
N ALA A 96 -6.36 -23.99 10.99
CA ALA A 96 -6.72 -25.20 11.73
C ALA A 96 -7.36 -26.29 10.86
N GLN A 97 -8.02 -25.93 9.75
CA GLN A 97 -8.59 -26.90 8.80
C GLN A 97 -7.52 -27.74 8.10
N TYR A 98 -6.28 -27.24 8.04
CA TYR A 98 -5.15 -27.86 7.37
C TYR A 98 -4.23 -28.65 8.33
N LYS A 99 -4.61 -28.81 9.61
CA LYS A 99 -3.77 -29.51 10.59
C LYS A 99 -3.67 -31.01 10.26
N ILE A 100 -2.45 -31.51 10.12
CA ILE A 100 -2.15 -32.92 9.83
C ILE A 100 -1.45 -33.66 10.98
N GLY A 101 -1.00 -32.94 12.00
CA GLY A 101 -0.42 -33.52 13.22
C GLY A 101 0.44 -32.52 14.00
N GLU A 102 1.45 -33.04 14.69
CA GLU A 102 2.30 -32.27 15.61
C GLU A 102 3.78 -32.66 15.47
N LEU A 103 4.69 -31.76 15.85
CA LEU A 103 6.11 -32.05 15.89
C LEU A 103 6.45 -33.03 17.02
N SER A 104 7.37 -33.95 16.76
CA SER A 104 7.86 -34.88 17.77
C SER A 104 8.57 -34.12 18.91
N PRO A 105 8.24 -34.38 20.18
CA PRO A 105 8.88 -33.71 21.33
C PRO A 105 10.37 -34.04 21.48
N ASP A 106 10.84 -35.12 20.85
CA ASP A 106 12.26 -35.53 20.85
C ASP A 106 13.09 -34.75 19.81
N ASP A 107 12.44 -34.00 18.92
CA ASP A 107 13.07 -33.15 17.93
C ASP A 107 13.48 -31.81 18.58
N LYS A 108 14.67 -31.81 19.19
CA LYS A 108 15.23 -30.63 19.87
C LYS A 108 15.35 -29.48 18.88
N ALA A 109 14.48 -28.48 19.03
CA ALA A 109 14.59 -27.24 18.27
C ALA A 109 16.01 -26.66 18.40
N PRO A 110 16.68 -26.23 17.31
CA PRO A 110 17.66 -25.16 17.48
C PRO A 110 16.95 -24.03 18.21
N SER A 111 17.61 -23.47 19.24
CA SER A 111 17.06 -22.52 20.21
C SER A 111 15.96 -21.68 19.57
N ILE A 112 14.74 -21.76 20.11
CA ILE A 112 13.61 -20.88 19.78
C ILE A 112 14.23 -19.51 19.57
N LEU A 113 14.26 -19.05 18.31
CA LEU A 113 14.62 -17.67 17.99
C LEU A 113 13.81 -16.86 18.99
N LYS A 114 14.47 -16.17 19.92
CA LYS A 114 13.79 -15.19 20.76
C LYS A 114 13.25 -14.19 19.76
N THR A 115 12.00 -14.38 19.35
CA THR A 115 11.28 -13.52 18.44
C THR A 115 10.98 -12.26 19.22
N SER A 116 11.99 -11.40 19.33
CA SER A 116 11.76 -9.99 19.61
C SER A 116 10.78 -9.51 18.55
N ASP A 117 9.70 -8.85 18.98
CA ASP A 117 8.74 -8.23 18.07
C ASP A 117 9.50 -7.43 17.01
N PRO A 118 9.40 -7.78 15.71
CA PRO A 118 10.21 -7.14 14.67
C PRO A 118 9.89 -5.64 14.54
N TYR A 119 8.78 -5.17 15.11
CA TYR A 119 8.36 -3.77 15.11
C TYR A 119 8.72 -3.02 16.41
N MET A 120 9.45 -3.63 17.35
CA MET A 120 9.73 -3.01 18.65
C MET A 120 10.49 -1.68 18.56
N ASP A 121 11.32 -1.53 17.52
CA ASP A 121 12.16 -0.34 17.29
C ASP A 121 11.53 0.63 16.27
N ASP A 122 10.28 0.41 15.88
CA ASP A 122 9.56 1.33 15.03
C ASP A 122 9.41 2.71 15.71
N PRO A 123 9.45 3.82 14.95
CA PRO A 123 9.32 5.16 15.52
C PRO A 123 7.95 5.40 16.19
N ILE A 124 7.92 6.38 17.09
CA ILE A 124 6.66 6.88 17.67
C ILE A 124 5.99 7.81 16.65
N ARG A 125 4.67 7.65 16.47
CA ARG A 125 3.88 8.45 15.52
C ARG A 125 2.89 9.36 16.23
N HIS A 126 2.44 10.38 15.50
CA HIS A 126 1.47 11.34 16.01
C HIS A 126 0.10 10.70 16.25
N SER A 127 -0.51 10.96 17.40
CA SER A 127 -1.78 10.32 17.82
C SER A 127 -3.00 10.74 17.01
N ALA A 128 -2.92 11.86 16.28
CA ALA A 128 -4.02 12.31 15.41
C ALA A 128 -4.20 11.46 14.14
N LEU A 129 -3.21 10.64 13.78
CA LEU A 129 -3.30 9.79 12.59
C LEU A 129 -4.42 8.74 12.74
N LYS A 130 -5.17 8.52 11.66
CA LYS A 130 -6.12 7.42 11.55
C LYS A 130 -5.35 6.16 11.15
N VAL A 131 -5.09 5.30 12.14
CA VAL A 131 -4.31 4.08 11.95
C VAL A 131 -5.20 2.97 11.39
N ASN A 132 -4.81 2.45 10.21
CA ASN A 132 -5.43 1.27 9.60
C ASN A 132 -4.78 -0.02 10.11
N THR A 133 -3.46 -0.05 10.25
CA THR A 133 -2.72 -1.18 10.83
C THR A 133 -1.56 -0.69 11.69
N GLN A 134 -1.33 -1.34 12.83
CA GLN A 134 -0.21 -1.01 13.70
C GLN A 134 1.10 -1.68 13.27
N CYS A 135 1.04 -2.94 12.83
CA CYS A 135 2.19 -3.76 12.46
C CYS A 135 1.92 -4.54 11.15
N PRO A 136 2.46 -4.13 10.00
CA PRO A 136 3.27 -2.93 9.79
C PRO A 136 2.44 -1.64 9.93
N PHE A 137 3.09 -0.53 10.30
CA PHE A 137 2.39 0.74 10.54
C PHE A 137 1.86 1.33 9.22
N ASN A 138 0.55 1.54 9.14
CA ASN A 138 -0.11 2.21 8.03
C ASN A 138 -1.20 3.15 8.56
N ALA A 139 -1.10 4.44 8.25
CA ALA A 139 -2.01 5.45 8.77
C ALA A 139 -2.12 6.66 7.84
N GLU A 140 -3.27 7.34 7.89
CA GLU A 140 -3.57 8.55 7.12
C GLU A 140 -3.92 9.72 8.04
N PRO A 141 -3.69 10.98 7.64
CA PRO A 141 -4.23 12.12 8.36
C PRO A 141 -5.76 12.09 8.36
N PRO A 142 -6.41 12.65 9.39
CA PRO A 142 -7.83 12.96 9.32
C PRO A 142 -8.15 13.84 8.10
N PRO A 143 -9.24 13.58 7.36
CA PRO A 143 -9.68 14.37 6.21
C PRO A 143 -9.66 15.88 6.45
N GLU A 144 -10.13 16.29 7.63
CA GLU A 144 -10.19 17.69 8.05
C GLU A 144 -8.82 18.36 8.20
N LEU A 145 -7.73 17.61 8.39
CA LEU A 145 -6.38 18.15 8.48
C LEU A 145 -5.63 18.05 7.16
N LEU A 146 -6.12 17.23 6.22
CA LEU A 146 -5.43 16.91 4.98
C LEU A 146 -5.20 18.15 4.10
N THR A 147 -6.16 19.07 4.07
CA THR A 147 -6.16 20.26 3.19
C THR A 147 -6.02 21.57 3.96
N GLU A 148 -5.73 21.55 5.26
CA GLU A 148 -5.48 22.75 6.07
C GLU A 148 -4.17 23.46 5.68
N ASN A 149 -3.22 22.70 5.10
CA ASN A 149 -1.95 23.23 4.64
C ASN A 149 -1.64 22.69 3.24
N TYR A 150 -1.10 23.56 2.38
CA TYR A 150 -0.63 23.15 1.05
C TYR A 150 0.48 22.09 1.15
N ILE A 151 1.39 22.27 2.11
CA ILE A 151 2.44 21.32 2.47
C ILE A 151 2.01 20.57 3.73
N THR A 152 1.84 19.26 3.63
CA THR A 152 1.45 18.41 4.75
C THR A 152 2.60 18.31 5.76
N PRO A 153 2.40 18.66 7.04
CA PRO A 153 3.42 18.53 8.07
C PRO A 153 3.90 17.08 8.23
N ASN A 154 5.21 16.89 8.40
CA ASN A 154 5.84 15.56 8.51
C ASN A 154 5.14 14.61 9.50
N PRO A 155 4.73 15.03 10.72
CA PRO A 155 4.10 14.11 11.68
C PRO A 155 2.73 13.57 11.28
N ILE A 156 2.06 14.20 10.30
CA ILE A 156 0.73 13.79 9.82
C ILE A 156 0.73 13.40 8.34
N PHE A 157 1.88 13.38 7.69
CA PHE A 157 2.01 12.85 6.33
C PHE A 157 1.66 11.36 6.34
N PHE A 158 0.81 10.91 5.40
CA PHE A 158 0.35 9.51 5.42
C PHE A 158 1.53 8.53 5.37
N THR A 159 1.45 7.47 6.16
CA THR A 159 2.52 6.47 6.27
C THR A 159 2.02 5.15 5.74
N ARG A 160 2.76 4.56 4.80
CA ARG A 160 2.54 3.20 4.31
C ARG A 160 3.82 2.39 4.47
N ASN A 161 3.82 1.44 5.39
CA ASN A 161 4.92 0.48 5.58
C ASN A 161 4.43 -0.93 5.25
N HIS A 162 5.21 -1.68 4.48
CA HIS A 162 4.97 -3.11 4.23
C HIS A 162 5.63 -4.01 5.28
N LEU A 163 6.69 -3.49 5.92
CA LEU A 163 7.65 -4.18 6.75
C LEU A 163 8.06 -3.24 7.91
N PRO A 164 8.78 -3.74 8.93
CA PRO A 164 9.35 -2.94 10.00
C PRO A 164 10.22 -1.80 9.48
N VAL A 165 10.30 -0.71 10.23
CA VAL A 165 11.10 0.45 9.87
C VAL A 165 12.56 0.19 10.22
N PRO A 166 13.48 0.18 9.22
CA PRO A 166 14.90 0.01 9.50
C PRO A 166 15.44 1.04 10.52
N ASN A 167 16.33 0.58 11.39
CA ASN A 167 17.09 1.44 12.29
C ASN A 167 18.48 1.65 11.68
N VAL A 168 18.66 2.76 10.96
CA VAL A 168 19.86 3.02 10.16
C VAL A 168 20.75 4.02 10.86
N ASP A 169 22.01 3.64 11.08
CA ASP A 169 23.05 4.56 11.50
C ASP A 169 23.58 5.34 10.27
N PRO A 170 23.46 6.68 10.24
CA PRO A 170 23.87 7.48 9.09
C PRO A 170 25.37 7.40 8.78
N ASP A 171 26.23 7.16 9.77
CA ASP A 171 27.69 7.14 9.57
C ASP A 171 28.13 5.88 8.80
N THR A 172 27.41 4.78 9.00
CA THR A 172 27.69 3.48 8.37
C THR A 172 26.81 3.20 7.16
N TYR A 173 25.77 4.01 6.92
CA TYR A 173 24.90 3.91 5.76
C TYR A 173 25.69 3.99 4.45
N ARG A 174 25.38 3.10 3.50
CA ARG A 174 25.91 3.13 2.14
C ARG A 174 24.82 2.85 1.13
N LEU A 175 24.77 3.66 0.09
CA LEU A 175 23.97 3.43 -1.11
C LEU A 175 24.82 2.74 -2.17
N ASN A 176 24.45 1.52 -2.55
CA ASN A 176 25.09 0.80 -3.64
C ASN A 176 24.44 1.14 -4.98
N VAL A 177 25.15 1.83 -5.87
CA VAL A 177 24.71 2.11 -7.24
C VAL A 177 25.51 1.21 -8.19
N VAL A 178 24.85 0.18 -8.71
CA VAL A 178 25.49 -0.81 -9.58
C VAL A 178 25.86 -0.15 -10.92
N GLY A 179 27.14 -0.22 -11.31
CA GLY A 179 27.62 0.30 -12.59
C GLY A 179 27.17 -0.58 -13.78
N PRO A 180 27.29 -0.09 -15.03
CA PRO A 180 27.00 -0.90 -16.21
C PRO A 180 27.93 -2.13 -16.30
N PRO A 181 27.61 -3.16 -17.12
CA PRO A 181 28.46 -4.33 -17.29
C PRO A 181 29.92 -3.98 -17.62
N GLY A 182 30.86 -4.40 -16.77
CA GLY A 182 32.29 -4.07 -16.88
C GLY A 182 32.68 -2.66 -16.37
N GLY A 183 31.71 -1.87 -15.94
CA GLY A 183 31.89 -0.57 -15.28
C GLY A 183 32.06 -0.70 -13.76
N GLN A 184 32.45 0.41 -13.13
CA GLN A 184 32.63 0.49 -11.68
C GLN A 184 31.31 0.83 -10.98
N SER A 185 30.91 0.05 -9.97
CA SER A 185 29.82 0.39 -9.07
C SER A 185 30.25 1.45 -8.05
N LEU A 186 29.31 2.32 -7.66
CA LEU A 186 29.51 3.33 -6.61
C LEU A 186 28.97 2.80 -5.28
N CYS A 187 29.67 3.12 -4.20
CA CYS A 187 29.22 2.87 -2.83
C CYS A 187 29.25 4.21 -2.09
N LEU A 188 28.13 4.92 -2.14
CA LEU A 188 28.03 6.32 -1.70
C LEU A 188 27.64 6.37 -0.22
N SER A 189 28.38 7.13 0.58
CA SER A 189 27.94 7.56 1.91
C SER A 189 26.89 8.67 1.82
N LEU A 190 26.32 9.04 2.96
CA LEU A 190 25.42 10.20 3.03
C LEU A 190 26.17 11.51 2.68
N ASP A 191 27.42 11.66 3.12
CA ASP A 191 28.27 12.81 2.79
C ASP A 191 28.57 12.91 1.29
N ASP A 192 28.77 11.77 0.60
CA ASP A 192 28.95 11.72 -0.85
C ASP A 192 27.68 12.20 -1.58
N LEU A 193 26.50 11.79 -1.10
CA LEU A 193 25.22 12.24 -1.65
C LEU A 193 25.00 13.76 -1.47
N TYR A 194 25.53 14.35 -0.40
CA TYR A 194 25.50 15.80 -0.18
C TYR A 194 26.42 16.59 -1.13
N GLN A 195 27.39 15.94 -1.79
CA GLN A 195 28.25 16.61 -2.77
C GLN A 195 27.57 16.84 -4.12
N PHE A 196 26.49 16.11 -4.42
CA PHE A 196 25.68 16.38 -5.62
C PHE A 196 24.92 17.70 -5.48
N PRO A 197 24.66 18.43 -6.58
CA PRO A 197 23.82 19.63 -6.54
C PRO A 197 22.46 19.32 -5.93
N LYS A 198 22.17 19.92 -4.77
CA LYS A 198 20.89 19.76 -4.09
C LYS A 198 19.77 20.37 -4.94
N HIS A 199 18.79 19.55 -5.29
CA HIS A 199 17.58 19.98 -5.99
C HIS A 199 16.38 19.82 -5.06
N GLU A 200 15.48 20.81 -5.06
CA GLU A 200 14.26 20.81 -4.23
C GLU A 200 13.03 20.90 -5.13
N ILE A 201 12.04 20.05 -4.87
CA ILE A 201 10.75 20.02 -5.57
C ILE A 201 9.59 19.72 -4.61
N THR A 202 8.43 20.33 -4.86
CA THR A 202 7.19 20.00 -4.16
C THR A 202 6.47 18.86 -4.87
N VAL A 203 6.23 17.74 -4.18
CA VAL A 203 5.61 16.54 -4.78
C VAL A 203 4.50 16.01 -3.87
N THR A 204 3.36 15.72 -4.48
CA THR A 204 2.30 14.93 -3.86
C THR A 204 2.55 13.44 -4.06
N LEU A 205 2.54 12.68 -2.97
CA LEU A 205 2.57 11.23 -3.01
C LEU A 205 1.16 10.72 -2.80
N GLN A 206 0.67 9.86 -3.71
CA GLN A 206 -0.60 9.17 -3.57
C GLN A 206 -0.37 7.65 -3.62
N CYS A 207 -0.93 6.93 -2.65
CA CYS A 207 -0.95 5.47 -2.67
C CYS A 207 -1.91 4.96 -3.75
N ALA A 208 -1.57 3.84 -4.41
CA ALA A 208 -2.46 3.18 -5.38
C ALA A 208 -3.85 2.85 -4.80
N GLY A 209 -3.89 2.57 -3.49
CA GLY A 209 -5.10 2.22 -2.75
C GLY A 209 -5.82 3.40 -2.10
N ASN A 210 -5.50 4.65 -2.44
CA ASN A 210 -6.27 5.78 -1.90
C ASN A 210 -7.75 5.63 -2.27
N ARG A 211 -8.64 5.93 -1.30
CA ARG A 211 -10.10 5.75 -1.40
C ARG A 211 -10.55 4.30 -1.62
N ARG A 212 -9.77 3.30 -1.18
CA ARG A 212 -10.15 1.88 -1.29
C ARG A 212 -11.47 1.57 -0.56
N SER A 213 -11.75 2.24 0.57
CA SER A 213 -12.96 1.98 1.36
C SER A 213 -14.25 2.09 0.54
N GLU A 214 -14.32 2.99 -0.43
CA GLU A 214 -15.49 3.16 -1.30
C GLU A 214 -15.65 2.01 -2.31
N MET A 215 -14.55 1.39 -2.74
CA MET A 215 -14.62 0.15 -3.53
C MET A 215 -15.10 -1.01 -2.68
N THR A 216 -14.61 -1.13 -1.43
CA THR A 216 -15.07 -2.14 -0.47
C THR A 216 -16.57 -2.05 -0.21
N GLN A 217 -17.12 -0.83 -0.12
CA GLN A 217 -18.57 -0.60 0.03
C GLN A 217 -19.41 -1.14 -1.14
N PHE A 218 -18.84 -1.21 -2.35
CA PHE A 218 -19.53 -1.75 -3.52
C PHE A 218 -19.39 -3.28 -3.63
N LYS A 219 -18.16 -3.80 -3.57
CA LYS A 219 -17.83 -5.23 -3.56
C LYS A 219 -16.51 -5.42 -2.81
N GLU A 220 -16.43 -6.40 -1.93
CA GLU A 220 -15.26 -6.70 -1.11
C GLU A 220 -13.97 -6.80 -1.94
N VAL A 221 -12.87 -6.25 -1.42
CA VAL A 221 -11.54 -6.21 -2.04
C VAL A 221 -10.46 -6.57 -1.02
N ARG A 222 -9.28 -6.99 -1.48
CA ARG A 222 -8.14 -7.24 -0.58
C ARG A 222 -7.19 -6.05 -0.52
N GLY A 223 -7.07 -5.42 0.65
CA GLY A 223 -6.11 -4.34 0.90
C GLY A 223 -6.43 -3.55 2.17
N LEU A 224 -5.57 -2.57 2.48
CA LEU A 224 -5.80 -1.63 3.59
C LEU A 224 -7.01 -0.73 3.31
N GLU A 225 -7.87 -0.52 4.31
CA GLU A 225 -9.10 0.27 4.19
C GLU A 225 -8.85 1.79 4.22
N TRP A 226 -8.05 2.28 3.27
CA TRP A 226 -7.81 3.72 3.14
C TRP A 226 -9.10 4.46 2.82
N SER A 227 -9.32 5.55 3.55
CA SER A 227 -10.24 6.62 3.17
C SER A 227 -9.56 7.52 2.12
N LEU A 228 -9.83 8.82 2.14
CA LEU A 228 -9.31 9.80 1.18
C LEU A 228 -7.91 10.33 1.52
N GLY A 229 -7.33 9.96 2.66
CA GLY A 229 -6.09 10.51 3.21
C GLY A 229 -4.83 9.73 2.87
N ALA A 230 -4.86 8.70 2.02
CA ALA A 230 -3.65 8.03 1.52
C ALA A 230 -2.98 8.82 0.39
N ILE A 231 -2.86 10.13 0.62
CA ILE A 231 -2.25 11.16 -0.22
C ILE A 231 -1.70 12.26 0.69
N SER A 232 -0.53 12.82 0.40
CA SER A 232 0.04 13.97 1.13
C SER A 232 1.10 14.67 0.28
N THR A 233 1.39 15.94 0.58
CA THR A 233 2.32 16.78 -0.20
C THR A 233 3.46 17.27 0.65
N ALA A 234 4.69 17.18 0.14
CA ALA A 234 5.88 17.69 0.82
C ALA A 234 6.87 18.33 -0.18
N ARG A 235 7.74 19.19 0.34
CA ARG A 235 8.95 19.64 -0.36
C ARG A 235 10.06 18.63 -0.11
N TRP A 236 10.56 18.00 -1.16
CA TRP A 236 11.60 17.00 -1.09
C TRP A 236 12.89 17.61 -1.63
N ALA A 237 14.01 17.35 -0.95
CA ALA A 237 15.30 17.78 -1.43
C ALA A 237 16.35 16.66 -1.38
N GLY A 238 17.21 16.64 -2.38
CA GLY A 238 18.19 15.57 -2.56
C GLY A 238 19.04 15.73 -3.80
N ALA A 239 19.83 14.69 -4.09
CA ALA A 239 20.54 14.54 -5.36
C ALA A 239 19.55 14.14 -6.46
N ARG A 240 19.72 14.63 -7.69
CA ARG A 240 18.95 14.13 -8.83
C ARG A 240 19.44 12.73 -9.20
N LEU A 241 18.51 11.81 -9.46
CA LEU A 241 18.85 10.44 -9.82
C LEU A 241 19.65 10.39 -11.13
N CYS A 242 19.32 11.24 -12.12
CA CYS A 242 20.04 11.31 -13.38
C CYS A 242 21.53 11.65 -13.21
N ASP A 243 21.88 12.56 -12.28
CA ASP A 243 23.27 12.94 -12.00
C ASP A 243 24.05 11.79 -11.36
N VAL A 244 23.41 11.07 -10.42
CA VAL A 244 24.00 9.91 -9.73
C VAL A 244 24.22 8.75 -10.72
N LEU A 245 23.24 8.48 -11.58
CA LEU A 245 23.35 7.44 -12.62
C LEU A 245 24.42 7.81 -13.66
N ALA A 246 24.49 9.06 -14.09
CA ALA A 246 25.52 9.53 -15.00
C ALA A 246 26.93 9.41 -14.39
N GLN A 247 27.10 9.72 -13.10
CA GLN A 247 28.36 9.50 -12.39
C GLN A 247 28.73 8.02 -12.27
N ALA A 248 27.74 7.12 -12.15
CA ALA A 248 27.95 5.68 -12.18
C ALA A 248 28.22 5.12 -13.60
N GLY A 249 28.23 6.00 -14.62
CA GLY A 249 28.53 5.65 -16.01
C GLY A 249 27.33 5.17 -16.83
N HIS A 250 26.10 5.32 -16.31
CA HIS A 250 24.89 4.97 -17.05
C HIS A 250 24.51 6.04 -18.07
N GLN A 251 23.96 5.60 -19.19
CA GLN A 251 23.46 6.42 -20.28
C GLN A 251 22.13 5.84 -20.77
N LEU A 252 21.38 6.64 -21.53
CA LEU A 252 20.23 6.11 -22.25
C LEU A 252 20.70 5.03 -23.24
N CYS A 253 19.99 3.92 -23.28
CA CYS A 253 20.17 2.85 -24.26
C CYS A 253 19.05 2.88 -25.30
N GLU A 254 19.30 2.29 -26.47
CA GLU A 254 18.30 2.17 -27.55
C GLU A 254 17.17 1.18 -27.20
N THR A 255 17.48 0.19 -26.37
CA THR A 255 16.49 -0.77 -25.83
C THR A 255 15.86 -0.22 -24.56
N GLU A 256 14.59 -0.58 -24.31
CA GLU A 256 13.96 -0.30 -23.02
C GLU A 256 14.78 -0.93 -21.88
N ALA A 257 14.96 -0.16 -20.81
CA ALA A 257 15.62 -0.59 -19.59
C ALA A 257 14.96 0.10 -18.39
N HIS A 258 15.21 -0.41 -17.19
CA HIS A 258 14.60 0.06 -15.97
C HIS A 258 15.65 0.33 -14.90
N VAL A 259 15.39 1.34 -14.08
CA VAL A 259 16.12 1.54 -12.82
C VAL A 259 15.36 0.84 -11.72
N CYS A 260 15.99 -0.18 -11.16
CA CYS A 260 15.49 -0.97 -10.03
C CYS A 260 16.02 -0.40 -8.72
N PHE A 261 15.13 -0.35 -7.74
CA PHE A 261 15.41 0.16 -6.39
C PHE A 261 15.11 -0.93 -5.37
N GLU A 262 15.98 -1.10 -4.39
CA GLU A 262 15.78 -1.98 -3.23
C GLU A 262 15.94 -1.18 -1.94
N GLY A 263 14.96 -1.32 -1.04
CA GLY A 263 15.00 -0.77 0.31
C GLY A 263 15.83 -1.62 1.25
N LEU A 264 16.07 -1.11 2.46
CA LEU A 264 16.71 -1.83 3.57
C LEU A 264 15.70 -2.60 4.42
N ASP A 265 14.40 -2.40 4.19
CA ASP A 265 13.34 -3.19 4.82
C ASP A 265 13.17 -4.53 4.10
N SER A 266 13.38 -5.63 4.83
CA SER A 266 13.27 -6.99 4.30
C SER A 266 12.32 -7.86 5.12
N ASP A 267 11.68 -8.81 4.45
CA ASP A 267 10.91 -9.85 5.12
C ASP A 267 11.84 -10.90 5.80
N PRO A 268 11.30 -11.88 6.55
CA PRO A 268 12.12 -12.89 7.22
C PRO A 268 12.98 -13.76 6.30
N THR A 269 12.70 -13.78 4.99
CA THR A 269 13.54 -14.49 4.01
C THR A 269 14.70 -13.65 3.49
N GLY A 270 14.79 -12.39 3.93
CA GLY A 270 15.75 -11.43 3.42
C GLY A 270 15.31 -10.76 2.12
N THR A 271 14.06 -10.94 1.68
CA THR A 271 13.56 -10.29 0.47
C THR A 271 13.19 -8.84 0.78
N ALA A 272 13.91 -7.90 0.17
CA ALA A 272 13.72 -6.46 0.36
C ALA A 272 12.50 -5.90 -0.39
N TYR A 273 11.92 -4.81 0.12
CA TYR A 273 11.02 -3.99 -0.68
C TYR A 273 11.71 -3.49 -1.93
N GLY A 274 11.05 -3.64 -3.08
CA GLY A 274 11.63 -3.22 -4.35
C GLY A 274 10.59 -2.76 -5.35
N ALA A 275 11.02 -1.86 -6.22
CA ALA A 275 10.23 -1.32 -7.33
C ALA A 275 11.17 -0.87 -8.47
N SER A 276 10.60 -0.49 -9.61
CA SER A 276 11.36 0.09 -10.71
C SER A 276 10.59 1.17 -11.48
N ILE A 277 11.36 2.03 -12.14
CA ILE A 277 10.87 3.01 -13.12
C ILE A 277 11.63 2.85 -14.44
N PRO A 278 11.07 3.27 -15.59
CA PRO A 278 11.82 3.28 -16.85
C PRO A 278 13.10 4.12 -16.76
N LEU A 279 14.19 3.63 -17.35
CA LEU A 279 15.48 4.33 -17.42
C LEU A 279 15.34 5.69 -18.08
N ALA A 280 14.50 5.80 -19.11
CA ALA A 280 14.20 7.07 -19.79
C ALA A 280 13.71 8.14 -18.81
N ARG A 281 12.84 7.77 -17.85
CA ARG A 281 12.38 8.70 -16.80
C ARG A 281 13.49 9.03 -15.81
N ALA A 282 14.25 8.02 -15.39
CA ALA A 282 15.30 8.21 -14.38
C ALA A 282 16.45 9.11 -14.87
N MET A 283 16.75 9.07 -16.18
CA MET A 283 17.79 9.87 -16.82
C MET A 283 17.29 11.23 -17.32
N ASP A 284 15.98 11.46 -17.40
CA ASP A 284 15.40 12.73 -17.85
C ASP A 284 15.50 13.81 -16.74
N PRO A 285 16.28 14.89 -16.94
CA PRO A 285 16.34 15.99 -15.98
C PRO A 285 14.99 16.69 -15.76
N GLU A 286 14.08 16.62 -16.72
CA GLU A 286 12.76 17.25 -16.64
C GLU A 286 11.77 16.44 -15.80
N ALA A 287 12.01 15.14 -15.59
CA ALA A 287 11.23 14.27 -14.72
C ALA A 287 11.55 14.46 -13.22
N GLU A 288 12.65 15.16 -12.90
CA GLU A 288 13.04 15.60 -11.55
C GLU A 288 13.05 14.49 -10.49
N VAL A 289 13.42 13.26 -10.87
CA VAL A 289 13.54 12.13 -9.92
C VAL A 289 14.67 12.40 -8.94
N LEU A 290 14.39 12.27 -7.64
CA LEU A 290 15.36 12.53 -6.57
C LEU A 290 15.73 11.28 -5.78
N LEU A 291 16.98 11.24 -5.34
CA LEU A 291 17.42 10.55 -4.13
C LEU A 291 17.32 11.56 -2.98
N ALA A 292 16.14 11.66 -2.38
CA ALA A 292 15.83 12.63 -1.35
C ALA A 292 16.40 12.22 0.01
N TYR A 293 17.01 13.17 0.72
CA TYR A 293 17.49 13.03 2.10
C TYR A 293 16.85 14.07 3.03
N GLU A 294 16.09 15.02 2.48
CA GLU A 294 15.30 16.00 3.21
C GLU A 294 13.83 15.99 2.79
N MET A 295 12.96 16.27 3.76
CA MET A 295 11.52 16.43 3.61
C MET A 295 11.05 17.62 4.46
N ASN A 296 10.43 18.60 3.80
CA ASN A 296 9.99 19.87 4.37
C ASN A 296 11.09 20.64 5.11
N GLY A 297 12.29 20.67 4.51
CA GLY A 297 13.45 21.38 5.05
C GLY A 297 14.08 20.74 6.29
N GLN A 298 13.73 19.49 6.60
CA GLN A 298 14.29 18.71 7.70
C GLN A 298 14.85 17.39 7.15
N PRO A 299 15.81 16.73 7.84
CA PRO A 299 16.17 15.36 7.52
C PRO A 299 14.93 14.45 7.46
N LEU A 300 14.96 13.45 6.58
CA LEU A 300 13.85 12.51 6.46
C LEU A 300 13.46 11.91 7.83
N PRO A 301 12.17 11.90 8.20
CA PRO A 301 11.71 11.07 9.30
C PRO A 301 11.91 9.58 9.01
N ARG A 302 12.10 8.76 10.05
CA ARG A 302 12.31 7.31 9.90
C ARG A 302 11.19 6.63 9.11
N ASP A 303 9.92 6.92 9.39
CA ASP A 303 8.76 6.37 8.64
C ASP A 303 8.75 6.75 7.15
N HIS A 304 9.44 7.82 6.77
CA HIS A 304 9.47 8.34 5.40
C HIS A 304 10.79 8.06 4.69
N GLY A 305 11.63 7.19 5.24
CA GLY A 305 12.76 6.61 4.51
C GLY A 305 14.14 7.13 4.91
N PHE A 306 14.32 7.66 6.12
CA PHE A 306 15.65 8.04 6.62
C PHE A 306 16.70 6.92 6.39
N PRO A 307 17.91 7.22 5.89
CA PRO A 307 18.40 8.56 5.54
C PRO A 307 18.09 8.99 4.11
N VAL A 308 17.75 8.06 3.21
CA VAL A 308 17.53 8.34 1.78
C VAL A 308 16.33 7.57 1.25
N ARG A 309 15.49 8.24 0.45
CA ARG A 309 14.42 7.62 -0.34
C ARG A 309 14.49 8.04 -1.80
N VAL A 310 13.88 7.27 -2.67
CA VAL A 310 13.53 7.73 -4.02
C VAL A 310 12.26 8.59 -3.95
N VAL A 311 12.24 9.70 -4.69
CA VAL A 311 11.03 10.47 -4.99
C VAL A 311 10.87 10.53 -6.50
N VAL A 312 9.76 10.00 -7.02
CA VAL A 312 9.43 9.92 -8.45
C VAL A 312 8.20 10.79 -8.75
N PRO A 313 8.35 12.06 -9.14
CA PRO A 313 7.24 12.97 -9.34
C PRO A 313 6.21 12.45 -10.35
N GLY A 314 4.92 12.65 -10.06
CA GLY A 314 3.81 12.23 -10.94
C GLY A 314 3.52 10.72 -10.98
N VAL A 315 4.24 9.91 -10.19
CA VAL A 315 4.14 8.44 -10.18
C VAL A 315 3.57 7.94 -8.85
N VAL A 316 2.86 6.82 -8.89
CA VAL A 316 2.26 6.15 -7.72
C VAL A 316 3.26 5.92 -6.59
N GLY A 317 2.81 6.10 -5.35
CA GLY A 317 3.65 6.06 -4.15
C GLY A 317 4.47 4.78 -3.96
N ALA A 318 4.08 3.66 -4.57
CA ALA A 318 4.81 2.39 -4.53
C ALA A 318 6.21 2.45 -5.18
N ARG A 319 6.44 3.38 -6.12
CA ARG A 319 7.74 3.49 -6.81
C ARG A 319 8.75 4.37 -6.06
N HIS A 320 8.32 5.01 -4.97
CA HIS A 320 9.12 5.91 -4.14
C HIS A 320 9.77 5.12 -3.02
N VAL A 321 10.68 4.21 -3.36
CA VAL A 321 11.31 3.28 -2.41
C VAL A 321 11.97 4.04 -1.27
N LYS A 322 11.60 3.69 -0.03
CA LYS A 322 12.12 4.25 1.21
C LYS A 322 13.33 3.44 1.69
N TRP A 323 14.13 4.03 2.56
CA TRP A 323 15.30 3.37 3.16
C TRP A 323 16.20 2.78 2.08
N LEU A 324 16.51 3.56 1.04
CA LEU A 324 17.10 3.05 -0.19
C LEU A 324 18.50 2.46 0.08
N GLY A 325 18.70 1.18 -0.25
CA GLY A 325 19.99 0.49 -0.09
C GLY A 325 20.72 0.22 -1.40
N LYS A 326 19.98 -0.01 -2.49
CA LYS A 326 20.56 -0.34 -3.80
C LYS A 326 19.79 0.26 -4.97
N VAL A 327 20.54 0.67 -5.98
CA VAL A 327 20.06 1.10 -7.30
C VAL A 327 20.79 0.29 -8.36
N SER A 328 20.06 -0.30 -9.31
CA SER A 328 20.64 -0.95 -10.49
C SER A 328 19.87 -0.60 -11.76
N VAL A 329 20.54 -0.73 -12.91
CA VAL A 329 19.90 -0.59 -14.23
C VAL A 329 19.81 -1.98 -14.83
N GLU A 330 18.58 -2.41 -15.14
CA GLU A 330 18.27 -3.76 -15.59
C GLU A 330 17.49 -3.71 -16.92
N PRO A 331 17.59 -4.74 -17.77
CA PRO A 331 16.82 -4.80 -19.01
C PRO A 331 15.31 -5.00 -18.79
N GLU A 332 14.89 -5.41 -17.59
CA GLU A 332 13.49 -5.63 -17.25
C GLU A 332 13.08 -4.88 -15.97
N GLU A 333 11.77 -4.75 -15.75
CA GLU A 333 11.23 -4.28 -14.47
C GLU A 333 11.77 -5.11 -13.30
N SER A 334 11.81 -4.49 -12.12
CA SER A 334 12.12 -5.17 -10.85
C SER A 334 11.32 -6.46 -10.73
N PHE A 335 11.98 -7.54 -10.33
CA PHE A 335 11.35 -8.84 -10.06
C PHE A 335 10.66 -8.90 -8.69
N SER A 336 10.70 -7.80 -7.92
CA SER A 336 10.03 -7.73 -6.63
C SER A 336 8.53 -8.03 -6.76
N HIS A 337 7.98 -8.73 -5.77
CA HIS A 337 6.55 -9.05 -5.70
C HIS A 337 5.68 -7.78 -5.87
N TRP A 338 6.09 -6.66 -5.27
CA TRP A 338 5.34 -5.40 -5.36
C TRP A 338 5.41 -4.73 -6.73
N GLN A 339 6.35 -5.11 -7.60
CA GLN A 339 6.37 -4.66 -8.99
C GLN A 339 5.57 -5.63 -9.87
N ARG A 340 5.83 -6.95 -9.76
CA ARG A 340 5.31 -7.95 -10.70
C ARG A 340 3.90 -8.45 -10.36
N ARG A 341 3.55 -8.57 -9.07
CA ARG A 341 2.35 -9.27 -8.57
C ARG A 341 1.45 -8.39 -7.69
N ASP A 342 1.64 -7.07 -7.73
CA ASP A 342 0.79 -6.09 -7.03
C ASP A 342 0.78 -4.76 -7.81
N TYR A 343 -0.05 -3.80 -7.37
CA TYR A 343 -0.13 -2.45 -7.93
C TYR A 343 -0.36 -2.44 -9.45
N LYS A 344 -1.38 -3.18 -9.88
CA LYS A 344 -1.90 -3.25 -11.25
C LYS A 344 -3.43 -3.10 -11.25
N GLY A 345 -3.97 -2.50 -12.30
CA GLY A 345 -5.42 -2.36 -12.51
C GLY A 345 -5.94 -3.44 -13.45
N PHE A 346 -7.12 -3.99 -13.17
CA PHE A 346 -7.74 -5.06 -13.95
C PHE A 346 -9.20 -4.72 -14.27
N SER A 347 -9.77 -5.41 -15.26
CA SER A 347 -11.21 -5.33 -15.56
C SER A 347 -12.05 -5.72 -14.33
N PRO A 348 -13.22 -5.11 -14.11
CA PRO A 348 -14.13 -5.50 -13.04
C PRO A 348 -14.63 -6.95 -13.10
N SER A 349 -14.45 -7.62 -14.25
CA SER A 349 -14.78 -9.04 -14.44
C SER A 349 -13.75 -10.01 -13.89
N VAL A 350 -12.55 -9.53 -13.51
CA VAL A 350 -11.46 -10.37 -13.00
C VAL A 350 -11.61 -10.60 -11.50
N ASP A 351 -11.45 -11.85 -11.06
CA ASP A 351 -11.45 -12.25 -9.65
C ASP A 351 -10.16 -13.04 -9.32
N TRP A 352 -10.00 -13.47 -8.07
CA TRP A 352 -8.74 -14.07 -7.58
C TRP A 352 -8.35 -15.38 -8.26
N ASP A 353 -9.32 -16.13 -8.77
CA ASP A 353 -9.14 -17.38 -9.50
C ASP A 353 -8.76 -17.18 -10.98
N THR A 354 -8.95 -15.96 -11.50
CA THR A 354 -8.77 -15.62 -12.92
C THR A 354 -7.74 -14.52 -13.17
N VAL A 355 -7.17 -13.93 -12.11
CA VAL A 355 -6.21 -12.84 -12.25
C VAL A 355 -4.89 -13.33 -12.86
N ASP A 356 -4.55 -12.74 -14.00
CA ASP A 356 -3.22 -12.85 -14.61
C ASP A 356 -2.50 -11.51 -14.45
N PHE A 357 -1.52 -11.45 -13.54
CA PHE A 357 -0.75 -10.23 -13.30
C PHE A 357 0.13 -9.81 -14.48
N ASP A 358 0.44 -10.70 -15.42
CA ASP A 358 1.25 -10.38 -16.58
C ASP A 358 0.41 -9.74 -17.70
N SER A 359 -0.92 -9.81 -17.60
CA SER A 359 -1.87 -9.18 -18.54
C SER A 359 -2.02 -7.65 -18.40
N ALA A 360 -1.51 -7.07 -17.31
CA ALA A 360 -1.64 -5.65 -17.01
C ALA A 360 -0.27 -5.00 -16.74
N PRO A 361 -0.08 -3.72 -17.09
CA PRO A 361 1.14 -3.00 -16.75
C PRO A 361 1.18 -2.65 -15.26
N SER A 362 2.40 -2.58 -14.73
CA SER A 362 2.68 -2.01 -13.41
C SER A 362 2.22 -0.55 -13.36
N ILE A 363 1.43 -0.15 -12.35
CA ILE A 363 1.00 1.24 -12.21
C ILE A 363 2.26 2.13 -12.08
N GLN A 364 2.37 3.13 -12.95
CA GLN A 364 3.39 4.17 -12.91
C GLN A 364 2.69 5.51 -12.64
N GLU A 365 2.38 6.27 -13.68
CA GLU A 365 1.57 7.48 -13.54
C GLU A 365 0.14 7.15 -13.08
N LEU A 366 -0.43 8.02 -12.25
CA LEU A 366 -1.80 7.89 -11.77
C LEU A 366 -2.77 8.76 -12.58
N PRO A 367 -4.06 8.38 -12.67
CA PRO A 367 -5.08 9.19 -13.31
C PRO A 367 -5.43 10.42 -12.45
N ILE A 368 -6.17 11.36 -13.04
CA ILE A 368 -6.77 12.49 -12.32
C ILE A 368 -7.62 12.01 -11.14
N GLN A 369 -7.49 12.68 -10.00
CA GLN A 369 -8.14 12.39 -8.73
C GLN A 369 -8.62 13.69 -8.06
N SER A 370 -9.72 13.61 -7.30
CA SER A 370 -10.13 14.63 -6.35
C SER A 370 -10.96 14.04 -5.22
N ALA A 371 -10.99 14.71 -4.07
CA ALA A 371 -11.91 14.38 -2.98
C ALA A 371 -12.30 15.63 -2.19
N ILE A 372 -13.43 15.54 -1.51
CA ILE A 372 -13.99 16.55 -0.61
C ILE A 372 -13.48 16.25 0.79
N THR A 373 -12.86 17.23 1.45
CA THR A 373 -12.41 17.13 2.84
C THR A 373 -13.31 17.88 3.81
N GLN A 374 -14.08 18.84 3.30
CA GLN A 374 -15.05 19.62 4.05
C GLN A 374 -16.26 19.93 3.17
N PRO A 375 -17.50 19.72 3.63
CA PRO A 375 -17.87 19.14 4.94
C PRO A 375 -17.62 17.62 5.01
N LYS A 376 -17.84 17.01 6.17
CA LYS A 376 -17.76 15.56 6.39
C LYS A 376 -19.08 14.86 6.07
N GLU A 377 -19.01 13.56 5.78
CA GLU A 377 -20.20 12.72 5.63
C GLU A 377 -21.08 12.79 6.89
N GLY A 378 -22.36 13.06 6.70
CA GLY A 378 -23.38 13.17 7.74
C GLY A 378 -23.34 14.47 8.57
N GLU A 379 -22.48 15.43 8.22
CA GLU A 379 -22.37 16.70 8.95
C GLU A 379 -23.66 17.53 8.84
N ILE A 380 -24.01 18.25 9.91
CA ILE A 380 -25.10 19.24 9.91
C ILE A 380 -24.47 20.61 9.69
N ILE A 381 -24.73 21.21 8.53
CA ILE A 381 -24.21 22.53 8.15
C ILE A 381 -25.25 23.64 8.39
N GLY A 382 -24.77 24.88 8.49
CA GLY A 382 -25.65 26.05 8.60
C GLY A 382 -26.51 26.29 7.36
N SER A 383 -27.59 27.05 7.51
CA SER A 383 -28.40 27.52 6.38
C SER A 383 -27.78 28.78 5.75
N GLY A 384 -28.10 29.04 4.48
CA GLY A 384 -27.67 30.23 3.74
C GLY A 384 -26.53 29.96 2.75
N GLU A 385 -25.37 29.48 3.21
CA GLU A 385 -24.22 29.21 2.34
C GLU A 385 -23.44 27.97 2.84
N VAL A 386 -22.85 27.22 1.90
CA VAL A 386 -21.91 26.15 2.20
C VAL A 386 -20.52 26.49 1.63
N THR A 387 -19.48 26.24 2.43
CA THR A 387 -18.10 26.18 1.94
C THR A 387 -17.70 24.72 1.77
N VAL A 388 -17.43 24.32 0.54
CA VAL A 388 -16.90 22.99 0.20
C VAL A 388 -15.42 23.13 -0.07
N LYS A 389 -14.57 22.28 0.52
CA LYS A 389 -13.13 22.24 0.28
C LYS A 389 -12.66 20.84 -0.09
N GLY A 390 -11.54 20.77 -0.78
CA GLY A 390 -10.92 19.50 -1.11
C GLY A 390 -9.55 19.64 -1.76
N TYR A 391 -9.08 18.52 -2.29
CA TYR A 391 -7.86 18.45 -3.09
C TYR A 391 -8.18 17.88 -4.48
N ALA A 392 -7.31 18.17 -5.44
CA ALA A 392 -7.28 17.56 -6.76
C ALA A 392 -5.83 17.38 -7.24
N TRP A 393 -5.53 16.29 -7.93
CA TRP A 393 -4.19 15.98 -8.44
C TRP A 393 -4.23 14.99 -9.59
N SER A 394 -3.30 15.10 -10.54
CA SER A 394 -3.11 14.12 -11.63
C SER A 394 -1.64 13.70 -11.70
N GLY A 395 -1.39 12.45 -12.10
CA GLY A 395 -0.05 11.94 -12.32
C GLY A 395 0.64 12.57 -13.55
N GLY A 396 1.87 12.14 -13.81
CA GLY A 396 2.64 12.52 -15.00
C GLY A 396 2.94 14.02 -15.16
N GLY A 397 2.75 14.81 -14.11
CA GLY A 397 3.01 16.25 -14.14
C GLY A 397 1.91 17.07 -14.81
N ARG A 398 0.75 16.45 -15.03
CA ARG A 398 -0.41 17.07 -15.65
C ARG A 398 -1.11 18.00 -14.67
N ALA A 399 -1.16 19.29 -15.00
CA ALA A 399 -1.81 20.29 -14.15
C ALA A 399 -3.32 20.03 -14.05
N VAL A 400 -3.90 20.27 -12.87
CA VAL A 400 -5.37 20.34 -12.71
C VAL A 400 -5.83 21.67 -13.27
N VAL A 401 -6.62 21.64 -14.33
CA VAL A 401 -7.11 22.86 -15.01
C VAL A 401 -8.50 23.27 -14.54
N ARG A 402 -9.26 22.34 -13.92
CA ARG A 402 -10.59 22.64 -13.37
C ARG A 402 -11.01 21.61 -12.32
N VAL A 403 -11.73 22.08 -11.30
CA VAL A 403 -12.53 21.24 -10.41
C VAL A 403 -13.98 21.70 -10.52
N ASP A 404 -14.87 20.76 -10.83
CA ASP A 404 -16.31 20.97 -10.85
C ASP A 404 -16.90 20.36 -9.57
N ALA A 405 -17.69 21.15 -8.84
CA ALA A 405 -18.42 20.70 -7.66
C ALA A 405 -19.93 20.85 -7.86
N SER A 406 -20.69 19.86 -7.38
CA SER A 406 -22.14 19.79 -7.45
C SER A 406 -22.71 19.69 -6.04
N LEU A 407 -23.90 20.25 -5.81
CA LEU A 407 -24.63 20.14 -4.54
C LEU A 407 -25.87 19.22 -4.64
N ASP A 408 -26.17 18.71 -5.84
CA ASP A 408 -27.39 17.99 -6.19
C ASP A 408 -27.11 16.59 -6.76
N GLY A 409 -25.99 15.97 -6.36
CA GLY A 409 -25.64 14.60 -6.74
C GLY A 409 -24.99 14.46 -8.12
N GLY A 410 -24.60 15.57 -8.74
CA GLY A 410 -23.94 15.63 -10.05
C GLY A 410 -24.85 16.05 -11.21
N LEU A 411 -26.03 16.64 -10.93
CA LEU A 411 -26.95 17.12 -11.97
C LEU A 411 -26.54 18.49 -12.49
N THR A 412 -26.16 19.40 -11.60
CA THR A 412 -25.63 20.73 -11.93
C THR A 412 -24.27 20.97 -11.28
N TRP A 413 -23.46 21.81 -11.90
CA TRP A 413 -22.05 21.99 -11.56
C TRP A 413 -21.68 23.46 -11.44
N GLN A 414 -20.82 23.75 -10.48
CA GLN A 414 -20.15 25.04 -10.30
C GLN A 414 -18.63 24.80 -10.33
N VAL A 415 -17.90 25.76 -10.87
CA VAL A 415 -16.44 25.69 -10.94
C VAL A 415 -15.87 26.16 -9.62
N ALA A 416 -15.05 25.32 -8.96
CA ALA A 416 -14.35 25.67 -7.73
C ALA A 416 -13.12 26.54 -8.01
N GLU A 417 -12.74 27.36 -7.04
CA GLU A 417 -11.50 28.12 -7.06
C GLU A 417 -10.32 27.21 -6.70
N LEU A 418 -9.25 27.26 -7.50
CA LEU A 418 -8.06 26.45 -7.29
C LEU A 418 -6.97 27.24 -6.56
N GLU A 419 -6.52 26.72 -5.43
CA GLU A 419 -5.45 27.27 -4.61
C GLU A 419 -4.17 26.44 -4.71
N GLY A 420 -3.05 27.06 -4.34
CA GLY A 420 -1.72 26.43 -4.30
C GLY A 420 -0.66 27.26 -5.02
N GLU A 421 0.57 26.74 -4.98
CA GLU A 421 1.72 27.38 -5.63
C GLU A 421 1.60 27.38 -7.16
N GLU A 422 2.31 28.31 -7.81
CA GLU A 422 2.46 28.31 -9.27
C GLU A 422 3.21 27.05 -9.72
N GLN A 423 2.71 26.39 -10.76
CA GLN A 423 3.25 25.13 -11.25
C GLN A 423 3.78 25.31 -12.67
N ARG A 424 4.97 24.76 -12.94
CA ARG A 424 5.55 24.77 -14.29
C ARG A 424 4.78 23.80 -15.18
N ALA A 425 4.62 24.16 -16.45
CA ALA A 425 3.95 23.32 -17.44
C ALA A 425 4.59 21.92 -17.49
N ARG A 426 3.76 20.87 -17.52
CA ARG A 426 4.17 19.44 -17.49
C ARG A 426 4.98 19.03 -16.26
N LYS A 427 5.00 19.87 -15.22
CA LYS A 427 5.70 19.63 -13.94
C LYS A 427 4.81 19.98 -12.76
N ALA A 428 3.50 19.77 -12.90
CA ALA A 428 2.52 19.90 -11.83
C ALA A 428 2.58 18.68 -10.90
N TRP A 429 3.66 18.57 -10.13
CA TRP A 429 3.91 17.42 -9.26
C TRP A 429 3.09 17.44 -7.97
N ALA A 430 2.67 18.63 -7.55
CA ALA A 430 1.90 18.87 -6.34
C ALA A 430 0.41 19.03 -6.66
N TRP A 431 -0.44 18.68 -5.69
CA TRP A 431 -1.88 18.87 -5.78
C TRP A 431 -2.25 20.34 -5.95
N ARG A 432 -3.51 20.56 -6.34
CA ARG A 432 -4.22 21.81 -6.12
C ARG A 432 -5.19 21.59 -4.97
N LEU A 433 -5.19 22.52 -4.03
CA LEU A 433 -6.31 22.64 -3.09
C LEU A 433 -7.42 23.40 -3.80
N TRP A 434 -8.66 23.20 -3.39
CA TRP A 434 -9.77 23.92 -3.98
C TRP A 434 -10.86 24.20 -2.96
N HIS A 435 -11.61 25.27 -3.21
CA HIS A 435 -12.82 25.56 -2.45
C HIS A 435 -13.93 26.11 -3.35
N LEU A 436 -15.17 25.93 -2.91
CA LEU A 436 -16.36 26.53 -3.49
C LEU A 436 -17.20 27.11 -2.34
N GLN A 437 -17.56 28.38 -2.45
CA GLN A 437 -18.62 28.99 -1.67
C GLN A 437 -19.88 29.04 -2.52
N ALA A 438 -20.97 28.46 -2.04
CA ALA A 438 -22.21 28.37 -2.80
C ALA A 438 -23.44 28.65 -1.92
N PRO A 439 -24.35 29.52 -2.35
CA PRO A 439 -25.58 29.79 -1.62
C PRO A 439 -26.49 28.57 -1.64
N LEU A 440 -27.16 28.33 -0.51
CA LEU A 440 -28.13 27.25 -0.35
C LEU A 440 -29.55 27.77 -0.62
N PRO A 441 -30.36 27.06 -1.44
CA PRO A 441 -31.77 27.40 -1.60
C PRO A 441 -32.52 27.38 -0.27
N ALA A 442 -33.45 28.31 -0.08
CA ALA A 442 -34.26 28.35 1.13
C ALA A 442 -35.07 27.05 1.31
N GLY A 443 -35.03 26.47 2.51
CA GLY A 443 -35.77 25.26 2.86
C GLY A 443 -35.13 23.95 2.38
N ILE A 444 -33.93 23.97 1.80
CA ILE A 444 -33.18 22.75 1.51
C ILE A 444 -32.80 22.06 2.83
N LYS A 445 -32.94 20.74 2.89
CA LYS A 445 -32.70 19.95 4.12
C LYS A 445 -31.47 19.06 4.04
N GLU A 446 -31.08 18.69 2.83
CA GLU A 446 -29.99 17.74 2.57
C GLU A 446 -29.28 18.14 1.28
N LEU A 447 -27.98 17.87 1.22
CA LEU A 447 -27.17 18.04 0.01
C LEU A 447 -26.44 16.74 -0.30
N ASN A 448 -26.31 16.45 -1.59
CA ASN A 448 -25.42 15.41 -2.08
C ASN A 448 -24.28 16.10 -2.83
N ILE A 449 -23.20 16.36 -2.11
CA ILE A 449 -22.06 17.12 -2.62
C ILE A 449 -21.16 16.18 -3.39
N VAL A 450 -20.81 16.56 -4.62
CA VAL A 450 -19.95 15.76 -5.51
C VAL A 450 -18.83 16.62 -6.04
N CYS A 451 -17.61 16.08 -6.16
CA CYS A 451 -16.52 16.73 -6.88
C CYS A 451 -15.94 15.85 -7.99
N LYS A 452 -15.49 16.50 -9.06
CA LYS A 452 -14.68 15.89 -10.12
C LYS A 452 -13.67 16.89 -10.68
N ALA A 453 -12.49 16.41 -11.04
CA ALA A 453 -11.43 17.24 -11.59
C ALA A 453 -11.14 16.92 -13.06
N VAL A 454 -10.50 17.87 -13.74
CA VAL A 454 -10.03 17.79 -15.12
C VAL A 454 -8.55 18.18 -15.16
N ASP A 455 -7.71 17.36 -15.80
CA ASP A 455 -6.29 17.67 -16.00
C ASP A 455 -6.00 18.39 -17.34
N GLU A 456 -4.76 18.82 -17.55
CA GLU A 456 -4.33 19.56 -18.75
C GLU A 456 -4.42 18.75 -20.05
N SER A 457 -4.56 17.43 -19.94
CA SER A 457 -4.84 16.53 -21.07
C SER A 457 -6.33 16.23 -21.21
N TYR A 458 -7.19 16.93 -20.45
CA TYR A 458 -8.63 16.76 -20.39
C TYR A 458 -9.08 15.35 -19.99
N ASN A 459 -8.24 14.59 -19.28
CA ASN A 459 -8.73 13.40 -18.59
C ASN A 459 -9.70 13.82 -17.49
N VAL A 460 -10.72 13.00 -17.27
CA VAL A 460 -11.78 13.22 -16.29
C VAL A 460 -11.97 12.00 -15.40
N GLN A 461 -12.61 12.21 -14.26
CA GLN A 461 -12.99 11.14 -13.34
C GLN A 461 -14.32 10.47 -13.77
N PRO A 462 -14.47 9.14 -13.63
CA PRO A 462 -15.71 8.44 -13.90
C PRO A 462 -16.78 8.68 -12.81
N ASP A 463 -18.05 8.55 -13.20
CA ASP A 463 -19.20 8.90 -12.36
C ASP A 463 -19.39 8.00 -11.13
N THR A 464 -19.03 6.72 -11.27
CA THR A 464 -19.31 5.66 -10.29
C THR A 464 -18.15 4.67 -10.16
N VAL A 465 -18.10 3.99 -9.02
CA VAL A 465 -17.06 3.02 -8.67
C VAL A 465 -17.22 1.69 -9.42
N ALA A 466 -18.46 1.26 -9.66
CA ALA A 466 -18.73 -0.08 -10.20
C ALA A 466 -17.98 -0.43 -11.50
N PRO A 467 -17.91 0.47 -12.51
CA PRO A 467 -17.20 0.17 -13.77
C PRO A 467 -15.67 0.17 -13.64
N ILE A 468 -15.12 0.66 -12.53
CA ILE A 468 -13.67 0.69 -12.26
C ILE A 468 -13.26 -0.21 -11.10
N TRP A 469 -14.21 -0.95 -10.52
CA TRP A 469 -13.93 -1.91 -9.46
C TRP A 469 -12.88 -2.92 -9.94
N ASN A 470 -11.98 -3.31 -9.04
CA ASN A 470 -11.01 -4.37 -9.28
C ASN A 470 -10.69 -5.07 -7.96
N LEU A 471 -10.29 -6.34 -8.03
CA LEU A 471 -10.06 -7.21 -6.86
C LEU A 471 -9.09 -6.66 -5.79
N ARG A 472 -8.17 -5.75 -6.16
CA ARG A 472 -7.19 -5.10 -5.24
C ARG A 472 -7.69 -3.77 -4.67
N GLY A 473 -8.81 -3.26 -5.15
CA GLY A 473 -9.35 -1.95 -4.77
C GLY A 473 -8.35 -0.81 -4.97
N VAL A 474 -7.56 -0.85 -6.05
CA VAL A 474 -6.63 0.23 -6.42
C VAL A 474 -7.25 1.12 -7.49
N LEU A 475 -6.66 2.30 -7.75
CA LEU A 475 -7.09 3.22 -8.81
C LEU A 475 -8.55 3.71 -8.64
N ASN A 476 -9.04 3.85 -7.41
CA ASN A 476 -10.34 4.49 -7.22
C ASN A 476 -10.23 5.99 -7.47
N ASN A 477 -10.67 6.41 -8.65
CA ASN A 477 -10.78 7.82 -9.03
C ASN A 477 -12.20 8.23 -9.42
N ALA A 478 -13.24 7.46 -9.05
CA ALA A 478 -14.61 7.89 -9.28
C ALA A 478 -14.93 9.18 -8.51
N TRP A 479 -16.00 9.89 -8.90
CA TRP A 479 -16.41 11.11 -8.20
C TRP A 479 -16.58 10.86 -6.70
N HIS A 480 -15.98 11.70 -5.87
CA HIS A 480 -16.19 11.65 -4.43
C HIS A 480 -17.54 12.28 -4.09
N ARG A 481 -18.28 11.64 -3.18
CA ARG A 481 -19.64 12.05 -2.79
C ARG A 481 -19.69 12.22 -1.28
N VAL A 482 -20.32 13.30 -0.82
CA VAL A 482 -20.53 13.60 0.60
C VAL A 482 -21.99 14.01 0.81
N HIS A 483 -22.70 13.29 1.68
CA HIS A 483 -24.07 13.64 2.07
C HIS A 483 -24.04 14.46 3.37
N VAL A 484 -24.76 15.58 3.39
CA VAL A 484 -24.88 16.43 4.58
C VAL A 484 -26.33 16.86 4.80
N HIS A 485 -26.63 17.22 6.05
CA HIS A 485 -27.92 17.81 6.43
C HIS A 485 -27.78 19.31 6.63
N VAL A 486 -28.84 20.06 6.36
CA VAL A 486 -28.89 21.52 6.54
C VAL A 486 -29.76 21.82 7.75
N ALA A 487 -29.23 22.66 8.65
CA ALA A 487 -29.96 23.10 9.83
C ALA A 487 -31.29 23.79 9.46
N PRO A 488 -32.35 23.65 10.28
CA PRO A 488 -33.69 24.18 9.99
C PRO A 488 -33.78 25.68 9.69
#